data_AF-A0A8T5IIJ4-F1
#
_entry.id   AF-A0A8T5IIJ4-F1
#
_cell.length_a   1.000
_cell.length_b   1.000
_cell.length_c   1.000
_cell.angle_alpha   90.00
_cell.angle_beta   90.00
_cell.angle_gamma   90.00
#
_symmetry.space_group_name_H-M   'P 1'
#
loop_
_entity.id
_entity.type
_entity.pdbx_description
1 polymer ?
#
loop_
_entity_poly.entity_id
_entity_poly.type
_entity_poly.pdbx_seq_one_letter_code
_entity_poly.pdbx_strand_id
1 'polypeptide(L)'
;MKQKTNILISTLLLMALGLILLKYLPMYFFGQNILFDASQHIVLLAFGLYFIYIFIENKPKIRIPYMILSAMLLTIIGIQRIIAKAHNEYGVLLGFLVAGISILIPRWKEVRRVGK
;
A
#
# COMPACT_ATOMS: atom_id res chain seq x y z
N MET A 1 -8.60 7.12 19.75
CA MET A 1 -7.18 7.10 19.35
C MET A 1 -6.58 5.69 19.35
N LYS A 2 -6.66 4.93 20.46
CA LYS A 2 -6.11 3.55 20.54
C LYS A 2 -6.47 2.64 19.35
N GLN A 3 -7.73 2.64 18.90
CA GLN A 3 -8.16 1.86 17.73
C GLN A 3 -7.42 2.24 16.44
N LYS A 4 -7.27 3.55 16.16
CA LYS A 4 -6.57 4.04 14.96
C LYS A 4 -5.09 3.64 14.96
N THR A 5 -4.45 3.74 16.12
CA THR A 5 -3.06 3.31 16.32
C THR A 5 -2.91 1.81 16.06
N ASN A 6 -3.81 0.97 16.58
CA ASN A 6 -3.77 -0.47 16.35
C ASN A 6 -3.95 -0.84 14.87
N ILE A 7 -4.84 -0.14 14.16
CA ILE A 7 -5.04 -0.32 12.72
C ILE A 7 -3.77 0.04 11.96
N LEU A 8 -3.13 1.17 12.28
CA LEU A 8 -1.87 1.60 11.66
C LEU A 8 -0.73 0.61 11.90
N ILE A 9 -0.55 0.16 13.14
CA ILE A 9 0.49 -0.82 13.49
C ILE A 9 0.24 -2.13 12.74
N SER A 10 -1.00 -2.63 12.73
CA SER A 10 -1.36 -3.85 12.01
C SER A 10 -1.12 -3.71 10.50
N THR A 11 -1.47 -2.56 9.93
CA THR A 11 -1.22 -2.26 8.51
C THR A 11 0.28 -2.26 8.21
N LEU A 12 1.09 -1.61 9.06
CA LEU A 12 2.54 -1.57 8.89
C LEU A 12 3.17 -2.96 8.97
N LEU A 13 2.74 -3.78 9.94
CA LEU A 13 3.22 -5.15 10.09
C LEU A 13 2.84 -6.02 8.88
N LEU A 14 1.61 -5.91 8.37
CA LEU A 14 1.18 -6.65 7.18
C LEU A 14 1.93 -6.20 5.92
N MET A 15 2.17 -4.91 5.75
CA MET A 15 2.97 -4.39 4.63
C MET A 15 4.42 -4.87 4.72
N ALA A 16 5.02 -4.84 5.92
CA ALA A 16 6.37 -5.36 6.15
C ALA A 16 6.45 -6.86 5.83
N LEU A 17 5.49 -7.65 6.31
CA LEU A 17 5.40 -9.08 6.01
C LEU A 17 5.23 -9.33 4.51
N GLY A 18 4.36 -8.57 3.84
CA GLY A 18 4.17 -8.65 2.39
C GLY A 18 5.44 -8.34 1.61
N LEU A 19 6.20 -7.32 2.00
CA LEU A 19 7.51 -7.02 1.40
C LEU A 19 8.55 -8.11 1.69
N ILE A 20 8.58 -8.68 2.88
CA ILE A 20 9.47 -9.81 3.18
C ILE A 20 9.17 -10.98 2.24
N LEU A 21 7.90 -11.37 2.13
CA LEU A 21 7.49 -12.53 1.34
C LEU A 21 7.60 -12.32 -0.17
N LEU A 22 7.30 -11.12 -0.66
CA LEU A 22 7.13 -10.85 -2.09
C LEU A 22 8.24 -9.98 -2.69
N LYS A 23 9.20 -9.53 -1.88
CA LYS A 23 10.40 -8.85 -2.33
C LYS A 23 11.67 -9.50 -1.81
N TYR A 24 11.89 -9.47 -0.50
CA TYR A 24 13.18 -9.88 0.07
C TYR A 24 13.45 -11.38 -0.08
N LEU A 25 12.41 -12.21 0.09
CA LEU A 25 12.52 -13.66 -0.06
C LEU A 25 12.79 -14.06 -1.53
N PRO A 26 12.06 -13.54 -2.54
CA PRO A 26 12.43 -13.70 -3.95
C PRO A 26 13.85 -13.25 -4.25
N MET A 27 14.27 -12.07 -3.76
CA MET A 27 15.63 -11.55 -3.98
C MET A 27 16.70 -12.47 -3.40
N TYR A 28 16.42 -13.13 -2.27
CA TYR A 28 17.32 -14.09 -1.66
C TYR A 28 17.47 -15.36 -2.51
N PHE A 29 16.38 -15.88 -3.08
CA PHE A 29 16.40 -17.13 -3.85
C PHE A 29 16.80 -16.99 -5.32
N PHE A 30 16.34 -15.93 -5.99
CA PHE A 30 16.52 -15.74 -7.45
C PHE A 30 17.52 -14.61 -7.80
N GLY A 31 18.13 -13.97 -6.79
CA GLY A 31 19.13 -12.92 -6.96
C GLY A 31 18.57 -11.49 -6.91
N GLN A 32 19.45 -10.48 -6.91
CA GLN A 32 19.09 -9.09 -6.59
C GLN A 32 18.34 -8.33 -7.72
N ASN A 33 18.35 -8.84 -8.95
CA ASN A 33 17.83 -8.14 -10.15
C ASN A 33 16.50 -8.70 -10.65
N ILE A 34 15.57 -8.96 -9.73
CA ILE A 34 14.24 -9.46 -10.09
C ILE A 34 13.34 -8.25 -10.39
N LEU A 35 12.85 -8.14 -11.62
CA LEU A 35 11.95 -7.06 -12.04
C LEU A 35 10.50 -7.26 -11.56
N PHE A 36 10.13 -8.47 -11.14
CA PHE A 36 8.77 -8.86 -10.74
C PHE A 36 8.56 -8.91 -9.22
N ASP A 37 9.48 -8.36 -8.42
CA ASP A 37 9.34 -8.23 -6.97
C ASP A 37 8.37 -7.10 -6.59
N ALA A 38 7.77 -7.20 -5.40
CA ALA A 38 6.82 -6.18 -4.94
C ALA A 38 7.51 -4.80 -4.79
N SER A 39 6.93 -3.77 -5.42
CA SER A 39 7.52 -2.43 -5.37
C SER A 39 7.41 -1.80 -3.98
N GLN A 40 8.53 -1.78 -3.25
CA GLN A 40 8.65 -1.11 -1.94
C GLN A 40 8.25 0.37 -1.99
N HIS A 41 8.52 1.07 -3.10
CA HIS A 41 8.14 2.48 -3.26
C HIS A 41 6.62 2.67 -3.23
N ILE A 42 5.88 1.79 -3.91
CA ILE A 42 4.41 1.80 -3.91
C ILE A 42 3.88 1.48 -2.52
N VAL A 43 4.42 0.45 -1.86
CA VAL A 43 3.97 0.04 -0.51
C VAL A 43 4.19 1.15 0.52
N LEU A 44 5.38 1.77 0.54
CA LEU A 44 5.69 2.86 1.47
C LEU A 44 4.89 4.12 1.18
N LEU A 45 4.72 4.50 -0.10
CA LEU A 45 3.90 5.64 -0.46
C LEU A 45 2.44 5.41 -0.05
N ALA A 46 1.89 4.21 -0.31
CA ALA A 46 0.54 3.85 0.10
C ALA A 46 0.39 3.92 1.63
N PHE A 47 1.39 3.46 2.39
CA PHE A 47 1.38 3.60 3.85
C PHE A 47 1.34 5.06 4.30
N GLY A 48 2.20 5.91 3.74
CA GLY A 48 2.24 7.34 4.07
C GLY A 48 0.94 8.06 3.73
N LEU A 49 0.36 7.77 2.57
CA LEU A 49 -0.93 8.32 2.17
C LEU A 49 -2.06 7.81 3.08
N TYR A 50 -2.05 6.52 3.42
CA TYR A 50 -3.03 5.94 4.33
C TYR A 50 -2.91 6.48 5.77
N PHE A 51 -1.70 6.75 6.23
CA PHE A 51 -1.44 7.37 7.52
C PHE A 51 -2.15 8.73 7.62
N ILE A 52 -1.97 9.60 6.62
CA ILE A 52 -2.65 10.90 6.55
C ILE A 52 -4.17 10.71 6.41
N TYR A 53 -4.61 9.76 5.56
CA TYR A 53 -6.02 9.47 5.34
C TYR A 53 -6.78 9.22 6.67
N ILE A 54 -6.20 8.45 7.61
CA ILE A 54 -6.83 8.15 8.90
C ILE A 54 -7.16 9.42 9.72
N PHE A 55 -6.40 10.51 9.57
CA PHE A 55 -6.68 11.76 10.29
C PHE A 55 -7.78 12.60 9.65
N ILE A 56 -8.04 12.38 8.36
CA ILE A 56 -9.01 13.16 7.57
C ILE A 56 -10.26 12.37 7.17
N GLU A 57 -10.34 11.07 7.49
CA GLU A 57 -11.42 10.18 7.04
C GLU A 57 -12.84 10.64 7.44
N ASN A 58 -12.95 11.41 8.53
CA ASN A 58 -14.20 11.97 9.04
C ASN A 58 -14.57 13.33 8.41
N LYS A 59 -13.73 13.88 7.52
CA LYS A 59 -13.91 15.19 6.91
C LYS A 59 -14.24 15.03 5.41
N PRO A 60 -15.53 14.87 5.02
CA PRO A 60 -15.91 14.48 3.66
C PRO A 60 -15.42 15.45 2.58
N LYS A 61 -15.44 16.76 2.86
CA LYS A 61 -14.94 17.81 1.96
C LYS A 61 -13.45 17.68 1.60
N ILE A 62 -12.66 17.07 2.47
CA ILE A 62 -11.21 16.89 2.29
C ILE A 62 -10.90 15.46 1.84
N ARG A 63 -11.65 14.48 2.35
CA ARG A 63 -11.45 13.06 2.08
C ARG A 63 -11.50 12.72 0.59
N ILE A 64 -12.52 13.17 -0.13
CA ILE A 64 -12.69 12.82 -1.56
C ILE A 64 -11.55 13.40 -2.40
N PRO A 65 -11.25 14.71 -2.34
CA PRO A 65 -10.08 15.25 -3.04
C PRO A 65 -8.77 14.55 -2.68
N TYR A 66 -8.58 14.22 -1.40
CA TYR A 66 -7.39 13.51 -0.95
C TYR A 66 -7.28 12.09 -1.53
N MET A 67 -8.38 11.36 -1.64
CA MET A 67 -8.37 10.03 -2.28
C MET A 67 -8.00 10.11 -3.75
N ILE A 68 -8.53 11.10 -4.48
CA ILE A 68 -8.18 11.34 -5.89
C ILE A 68 -6.69 11.67 -6.01
N LEU A 69 -6.18 12.59 -5.19
CA LEU A 69 -4.76 12.95 -5.16
C LEU A 69 -3.88 11.74 -4.85
N SER A 70 -4.28 10.92 -3.86
CA SER A 70 -3.55 9.71 -3.48
C SER A 70 -3.47 8.70 -4.63
N ALA A 71 -4.59 8.49 -5.33
CA ALA A 71 -4.65 7.63 -6.50
C ALA A 71 -3.76 8.14 -7.65
N MET A 72 -3.78 9.44 -7.91
CA MET A 72 -2.91 10.07 -8.92
C MET A 72 -1.43 9.90 -8.57
N LEU A 73 -1.02 10.19 -7.33
CA LEU A 73 0.37 10.06 -6.88
C LEU A 73 0.86 8.61 -6.99
N LEU A 74 0.05 7.65 -6.54
CA LEU A 74 0.35 6.24 -6.66
C LEU A 74 0.51 5.80 -8.12
N THR A 75 -0.35 6.30 -9.01
CA THR A 75 -0.28 6.00 -10.45
C THR A 75 0.98 6.58 -11.09
N ILE A 76 1.30 7.85 -10.80
CA ILE A 76 2.50 8.53 -11.30
C ILE A 76 3.77 7.79 -10.87
N ILE A 77 3.86 7.44 -9.58
CA ILE A 77 5.01 6.68 -9.06
C ILE A 77 5.04 5.27 -9.65
N GLY A 78 3.91 4.60 -9.82
CA GLY A 78 3.82 3.30 -10.50
C GLY A 78 4.42 3.35 -11.91
N ILE A 79 3.98 4.32 -12.72
CA ILE A 79 4.48 4.52 -14.08
C ILE A 79 5.98 4.87 -14.07
N GLN A 80 6.41 5.77 -13.17
CA GLN A 80 7.82 6.16 -13.04
C GLN A 80 8.72 4.95 -12.74
N ARG A 81 8.28 3.99 -11.92
CA ARG A 81 9.04 2.77 -11.61
C ARG A 81 9.18 1.84 -12.82
N ILE A 82 8.16 1.78 -13.68
CA ILE A 82 8.20 1.01 -14.94
C ILE A 82 9.15 1.67 -15.94
N ILE A 83 9.03 2.99 -16.15
CA ILE A 83 9.87 3.74 -17.09
C ILE A 83 11.35 3.67 -16.68
N ALA A 84 11.63 3.75 -15.37
CA ALA A 84 12.98 3.63 -14.83
C ALA A 84 13.55 2.19 -14.91
N LYS A 85 12.81 1.23 -15.49
CA LYS A 85 13.16 -0.20 -15.54
C LYS A 85 13.51 -0.78 -14.17
N ALA A 86 12.91 -0.23 -13.12
CA ALA A 86 13.18 -0.63 -11.76
C ALA A 86 12.23 -1.75 -11.28
N HIS A 87 11.05 -1.86 -11.90
CA HIS A 87 10.15 -3.01 -11.84
C HIS A 87 9.42 -3.14 -13.18
N ASN A 88 8.89 -4.33 -13.49
CA ASN A 88 7.90 -4.51 -14.53
C ASN A 88 6.48 -4.21 -14.01
N GLU A 89 5.48 -4.37 -14.87
CA GLU A 89 4.06 -4.12 -14.56
C GLU A 89 3.59 -5.01 -13.40
N TYR A 90 4.07 -6.26 -13.35
CA TYR A 90 3.73 -7.22 -12.30
C TYR A 90 4.28 -6.81 -10.94
N GLY A 91 5.53 -6.34 -10.85
CA GLY A 91 6.13 -5.90 -9.58
C GLY A 91 5.43 -4.68 -8.99
N VAL A 92 4.97 -3.75 -9.86
CA VAL A 92 4.14 -2.62 -9.47
C VAL A 92 2.76 -3.08 -8.99
N LEU A 93 2.09 -3.95 -9.76
CA LEU A 93 0.80 -4.53 -9.40
C LEU A 93 0.86 -5.28 -8.06
N LEU A 94 1.93 -6.04 -7.82
CA LEU A 94 2.15 -6.76 -6.57
C LEU A 94 2.32 -5.80 -5.39
N GLY A 95 3.02 -4.68 -5.59
CA GLY A 95 3.09 -3.60 -4.60
C GLY A 95 1.73 -3.01 -4.26
N PHE A 96 0.87 -2.79 -5.26
CA PHE A 96 -0.51 -2.35 -5.05
C PHE A 96 -1.34 -3.36 -4.27
N LEU A 97 -1.23 -4.65 -4.61
CA LEU A 97 -1.94 -5.73 -3.92
C LEU A 97 -1.52 -5.85 -2.46
N VAL A 98 -0.20 -5.82 -2.18
CA VAL A 98 0.33 -5.80 -0.81
C VAL A 98 -0.25 -4.64 -0.03
N ALA A 99 -0.22 -3.43 -0.60
CA ALA A 99 -0.73 -2.25 0.09
C ALA A 99 -2.24 -2.33 0.33
N GLY A 100 -3.02 -2.71 -0.69
CA GLY A 100 -4.47 -2.82 -0.60
C GLY A 100 -4.92 -3.85 0.43
N ILE A 101 -4.37 -5.07 0.38
CA ILE A 101 -4.68 -6.14 1.34
C ILE A 101 -4.32 -5.72 2.75
N SER A 102 -3.14 -5.11 2.94
CA SER A 102 -2.65 -4.68 4.25
C SER A 102 -3.50 -3.56 4.86
N ILE A 103 -4.13 -2.72 4.04
CA ILE A 103 -5.07 -1.68 4.50
C ILE A 103 -6.45 -2.27 4.78
N LEU A 104 -6.93 -3.20 3.95
CA LEU A 104 -8.29 -3.75 4.04
C LEU A 104 -8.44 -4.72 5.22
N ILE A 105 -7.46 -5.60 5.47
CA ILE A 105 -7.55 -6.62 6.52
C ILE A 105 -7.80 -6.01 7.91
N PRO A 106 -7.01 -5.03 8.40
CA PRO A 106 -7.23 -4.44 9.72
C PRO A 106 -8.59 -3.72 9.86
N ARG A 107 -9.14 -3.26 8.73
CA ARG A 107 -10.42 -2.54 8.66
C ARG A 107 -11.63 -3.43 8.38
N TRP A 108 -11.45 -4.74 8.23
CA TRP A 108 -12.49 -5.65 7.77
C TRP A 108 -13.78 -5.60 8.63
N LYS A 109 -13.63 -5.32 9.94
CA LYS A 109 -14.77 -5.12 10.86
C LYS A 109 -15.56 -3.84 10.57
N GLU A 110 -14.90 -2.78 10.14
CA GLU A 110 -15.55 -1.50 9.76
C GLU A 110 -16.29 -1.66 8.44
N VAL A 111 -15.67 -2.30 7.45
CA VAL A 111 -16.28 -2.56 6.13
C VAL A 111 -17.55 -3.41 6.27
N ARG A 112 -17.52 -4.46 7.09
CA ARG A 112 -18.69 -5.33 7.33
C ARG A 112 -19.87 -4.63 8.02
N ARG A 113 -19.65 -3.52 8.72
CA ARG A 113 -20.73 -2.77 9.40
C ARG A 113 -21.47 -1.81 8.48
N VAL A 114 -20.88 -1.40 7.36
CA VAL A 114 -21.50 -0.47 6.40
C VAL A 114 -22.39 -1.21 5.39
N GLY A 115 -22.20 -2.52 5.23
CA GLY A 115 -22.99 -3.36 4.32
C GLY A 115 -24.20 -4.06 4.96
N LYS A 116 -24.57 -3.71 6.19
CA LYS A 116 -25.82 -4.10 6.84
C LYS A 116 -26.67 -2.85 7.04
#